data_AF-A0AAV0AH52-F1
#
_entry.id   AF-A0AAV0AH52-F1
#
_cell.length_a   1.000
_cell.length_b   1.000
_cell.length_c   1.000
_cell.angle_alpha   90.00
_cell.angle_beta   90.00
_cell.angle_gamma   90.00
#
_symmetry.space_group_name_H-M   'P 1'
#
loop_
_entity.id
_entity.type
_entity.pdbx_description
1 polymer ?
#
loop_
_entity_poly.entity_id
_entity_poly.type
_entity_poly.pdbx_seq_one_letter_code
_entity_poly.pdbx_strand_id
1 'polypeptide(L)'
;MIGTSCPSRYIVLKDEINHTVDDLQNIANSVSSGFQRATKSVEIATPTYYANLVATSAKKWDMSDANGSTVFTTNSGAQTPVKRQNEFYYFRIGLMR
;
A
#
# COMPACT_ATOMS: atom_id res chain seq x y z
N MET A 1 -20.16 3.93 8.35
CA MET A 1 -19.91 4.29 6.94
C MET A 1 -20.26 5.75 6.74
N ILE A 2 -19.25 6.61 6.59
CA ILE A 2 -19.41 8.06 6.41
C ILE A 2 -18.53 8.46 5.22
N GLY A 3 -19.11 9.20 4.27
CA GLY A 3 -18.44 9.67 3.06
C GLY A 3 -18.89 9.00 1.76
N THR A 4 -18.39 9.51 0.63
CA THR A 4 -18.56 8.99 -0.73
C THR A 4 -17.53 7.89 -1.00
N SER A 5 -17.91 6.82 -1.71
CA SER A 5 -16.98 5.76 -2.09
C SER A 5 -15.95 6.26 -3.13
N CYS A 6 -14.68 5.87 -2.94
CA CYS A 6 -13.65 5.97 -3.98
C CYS A 6 -13.67 4.67 -4.79
N PRO A 7 -13.93 4.71 -6.11
CA PRO A 7 -13.89 3.51 -6.95
C PRO A 7 -12.46 3.24 -7.45
N SER A 8 -12.04 1.97 -7.42
CA SER A 8 -10.78 1.52 -8.01
C SER A 8 -10.88 1.29 -9.52
N ARG A 9 -9.87 1.77 -10.25
CA ARG A 9 -9.77 1.64 -11.72
C ARG A 9 -8.71 0.62 -12.10
N TYR A 10 -9.12 -0.48 -12.71
CA TYR A 10 -8.22 -1.52 -13.25
C TYR A 10 -8.00 -1.30 -14.76
N ILE A 11 -6.76 -1.45 -15.22
CA ILE A 11 -6.37 -1.36 -16.63
C ILE A 11 -5.55 -2.61 -16.96
N VAL A 12 -5.98 -3.35 -17.98
CA VAL A 12 -5.24 -4.52 -18.49
C VAL A 12 -4.16 -4.00 -19.43
N LEU A 13 -2.90 -4.14 -19.02
CA LEU A 13 -1.75 -3.74 -19.86
C LEU A 13 -1.33 -4.84 -20.81
N LYS A 14 -1.48 -6.09 -20.38
CA LYS A 14 -1.07 -7.28 -21.12
C LYS A 14 -1.95 -8.45 -20.69
N ASP A 15 -2.48 -9.18 -21.68
CA ASP A 15 -3.20 -10.42 -21.48
C ASP A 15 -2.72 -11.45 -22.51
N GLU A 16 -2.30 -12.62 -22.04
CA GLU A 16 -1.85 -13.76 -22.85
C GLU A 16 -2.82 -14.95 -22.76
N ILE A 17 -3.73 -14.92 -21.78
CA ILE A 17 -4.64 -16.03 -21.44
C ILE A 17 -6.02 -15.80 -22.09
N ASN A 18 -6.22 -14.62 -22.74
CA ASN A 18 -7.46 -14.21 -23.41
C ASN A 18 -8.65 -14.27 -22.46
N HIS A 19 -8.53 -13.64 -21.30
CA HIS A 19 -9.61 -13.59 -20.33
C HIS A 19 -10.78 -12.77 -20.86
N THR A 20 -12.00 -13.23 -20.56
CA THR A 20 -13.18 -12.39 -20.78
C THR A 20 -13.22 -11.27 -19.74
N VAL A 21 -13.93 -10.18 -20.05
CA VAL A 21 -14.06 -9.04 -19.14
C VAL A 21 -14.76 -9.45 -17.83
N ASP A 22 -15.74 -10.35 -17.92
CA ASP A 22 -16.47 -10.87 -16.76
C ASP A 22 -15.58 -11.72 -15.86
N ASP A 23 -14.70 -12.54 -16.44
CA ASP A 23 -13.73 -13.33 -15.67
C ASP A 23 -12.77 -12.43 -14.90
N LEU A 24 -12.25 -11.38 -15.54
CA LEU A 24 -11.36 -10.42 -14.88
C LEU A 24 -12.06 -9.68 -13.75
N GLN A 25 -13.32 -9.28 -13.95
CA GLN A 25 -14.10 -8.62 -12.92
C GLN A 25 -14.39 -9.55 -11.73
N ASN A 26 -14.69 -10.82 -11.99
CA ASN A 26 -14.89 -11.84 -10.96
C ASN A 26 -13.61 -12.11 -10.16
N ILE A 27 -12.48 -12.25 -10.85
CA ILE A 27 -11.17 -12.43 -10.21
C ILE A 27 -10.84 -11.21 -9.34
N ALA A 28 -11.02 -9.99 -9.86
CA ALA A 28 -10.78 -8.75 -9.13
C ALA A 28 -11.65 -8.63 -7.86
N ASN A 29 -12.92 -9.03 -7.94
CA ASN A 29 -13.81 -9.05 -6.78
C ASN A 29 -13.44 -10.15 -5.77
N SER A 30 -13.06 -11.34 -6.24
CA SER A 30 -12.66 -12.44 -5.37
C SER A 30 -11.38 -12.11 -4.61
N VAL A 31 -10.38 -11.55 -5.28
CA VAL A 31 -9.07 -11.26 -4.68
C VAL A 31 -9.14 -10.11 -3.68
N SER A 32 -10.00 -9.11 -3.90
CA SER A 32 -10.17 -7.99 -2.95
C SER A 32 -10.87 -8.41 -1.65
N SER A 33 -11.66 -9.49 -1.68
CA SER A 33 -12.28 -10.08 -0.49
C SER A 33 -11.35 -10.98 0.33
N GLY A 34 -10.21 -11.41 -0.24
CA GLY A 34 -9.25 -12.32 0.40
C GLY A 34 -8.35 -11.71 1.48
N PHE A 35 -8.64 -10.49 1.94
CA PHE A 35 -7.78 -9.78 2.90
C PHE A 35 -7.96 -10.30 4.33
N GLN A 36 -6.91 -10.87 4.91
CA GLN A 36 -7.01 -11.57 6.20
C GLN A 36 -7.17 -10.65 7.42
N ARG A 37 -6.82 -9.37 7.33
CA ARG A 37 -6.87 -8.46 8.50
C ARG A 37 -8.23 -7.78 8.70
N ALA A 38 -9.15 -7.88 7.75
CA ALA A 38 -10.49 -7.31 7.86
C ALA A 38 -11.54 -8.25 7.26
N THR A 39 -12.76 -8.25 7.81
CA THR A 39 -13.89 -9.02 7.31
C THR A 39 -14.70 -8.29 6.23
N LYS A 40 -14.09 -7.27 5.61
CA LYS A 40 -14.70 -6.36 4.64
C LYS A 40 -13.91 -6.45 3.34
N SER A 41 -14.60 -6.34 2.20
CA SER A 41 -13.92 -6.19 0.92
C SER A 41 -13.13 -4.87 0.89
N VAL A 42 -11.93 -4.93 0.33
CA VAL A 42 -11.01 -3.79 0.21
C VAL A 42 -11.16 -3.15 -1.17
N GLU A 43 -10.89 -1.84 -1.28
CA GLU A 43 -11.00 -1.11 -2.55
C GLU A 43 -10.01 -1.64 -3.63
N ILE A 44 -8.77 -1.94 -3.21
CA ILE A 44 -7.68 -2.44 -4.05
C ILE A 44 -7.48 -3.95 -3.87
N ALA A 45 -6.91 -4.62 -4.86
CA ALA A 45 -6.50 -6.01 -4.75
C ALA A 45 -5.57 -6.27 -3.55
N THR A 46 -5.91 -7.30 -2.76
CA THR A 46 -5.17 -7.76 -1.58
C THR A 46 -3.65 -7.88 -1.77
N PRO A 47 -3.12 -8.51 -2.84
CA PRO A 47 -1.67 -8.63 -3.02
C PRO A 47 -0.96 -7.27 -3.17
N THR A 48 -1.57 -6.31 -3.86
CA THR A 48 -1.03 -4.95 -4.00
C THR A 48 -0.94 -4.24 -2.65
N TYR A 49 -1.93 -4.45 -1.80
CA TYR A 49 -1.92 -3.92 -0.43
C TYR A 49 -0.77 -4.51 0.40
N TYR A 50 -0.54 -5.82 0.32
CA TYR A 50 0.58 -6.46 1.01
C TYR A 50 1.94 -6.00 0.48
N ALA A 51 2.09 -5.84 -0.83
CA ALA A 51 3.33 -5.33 -1.43
C ALA A 51 3.70 -3.97 -0.85
N ASN A 52 2.72 -3.08 -0.64
CA ASN A 52 2.97 -1.77 -0.04
C ASN A 52 3.38 -1.86 1.45
N LEU A 53 2.79 -2.77 2.22
CA LEU A 53 3.20 -3.01 3.61
C LEU A 53 4.65 -3.50 3.68
N VAL A 54 5.05 -4.40 2.79
CA VAL A 54 6.41 -4.91 2.71
C VAL A 54 7.37 -3.81 2.26
N ALA A 55 7.03 -3.03 1.22
CA ALA A 55 7.86 -1.92 0.75
C ALA A 55 8.08 -0.85 1.85
N THR A 56 7.04 -0.54 2.61
CA THR A 56 7.13 0.39 3.75
C THR A 56 8.01 -0.17 4.87
N SER A 57 7.94 -1.49 5.11
CA SER A 57 8.77 -2.16 6.12
C SER A 57 10.23 -2.23 5.69
N ALA A 58 10.51 -2.59 4.44
CA ALA A 58 11.86 -2.61 3.86
C ALA A 58 12.52 -1.23 3.89
N LYS A 59 11.78 -0.17 3.55
CA LYS A 59 12.24 1.23 3.64
C LYS A 59 12.63 1.66 5.06
N LYS A 60 12.06 1.04 6.11
CA LYS A 60 12.45 1.30 7.50
C LYS A 60 13.76 0.62 7.85
N TRP A 61 13.98 -0.60 7.37
CA TRP A 61 15.23 -1.34 7.59
C TRP A 61 16.41 -0.71 6.84
N ASP A 62 16.22 -0.27 5.60
CA ASP A 62 17.27 0.43 4.83
C ASP A 62 17.74 1.75 5.53
N MET A 63 16.83 2.43 6.25
CA MET A 63 17.16 3.63 7.02
C MET A 63 17.79 3.35 8.39
N SER A 64 17.66 2.13 8.93
CA SER A 64 18.31 1.79 10.21
C SER A 64 19.81 1.51 10.05
N ASP A 65 20.23 0.99 8.90
CA ASP A 65 21.65 0.68 8.65
C ASP A 65 22.50 1.95 8.43
N ALA A 66 21.89 3.03 7.94
CA ALA A 66 22.53 4.36 7.87
C ALA A 66 22.75 5.01 9.25
N ASN A 67 22.13 4.49 10.32
CA ASN A 67 22.30 4.95 11.70
C ASN A 67 23.11 3.94 12.55
N GLY A 68 23.70 2.92 11.92
CA GLY A 68 24.58 1.93 12.54
C GLY A 68 26.02 2.43 12.77
N SER A 69 26.24 3.74 12.94
CA SER A 69 27.51 4.26 13.43
C SER A 69 27.45 4.38 14.95
N THR A 70 28.26 3.54 15.60
CA THR A 70 28.67 3.70 16.99
C THR A 70 29.13 5.13 17.30
N VAL A 71 28.81 5.59 18.52
CA VAL A 71 29.41 6.71 19.31
C VAL A 71 28.68 8.07 19.29
N PHE A 72 28.19 8.42 20.50
CA PHE A 72 27.99 9.72 21.17
C PHE A 72 27.96 11.05 20.37
N THR A 73 26.87 11.79 20.63
CA THR A 73 26.66 13.26 20.63
C THR A 73 27.47 14.14 19.68
N THR A 74 26.76 14.76 18.72
CA THR A 74 26.86 16.21 18.52
C THR A 74 25.60 16.76 17.84
N ASN A 75 25.04 17.81 18.43
CA ASN A 75 23.92 18.57 17.86
C ASN A 75 24.26 19.04 16.45
N SER A 76 23.51 18.59 15.45
CA SER A 76 23.44 19.23 14.14
C SER A 76 22.10 18.83 13.53
N GLY A 77 21.28 19.84 13.24
CA GLY A 77 19.95 19.66 12.68
C GLY A 77 19.99 18.91 11.36
N ALA A 78 19.87 17.59 11.42
CA ALA A 78 19.58 16.77 10.27
C ALA A 78 18.08 16.94 9.99
N GLN A 79 17.76 17.93 9.16
CA GLN A 79 16.48 17.98 8.46
C GLN A 79 16.24 16.60 7.87
N THR A 80 15.28 15.88 8.45
CA THR A 80 14.70 14.71 7.82
C THR A 80 14.25 15.16 6.43
N PRO A 81 14.71 14.52 5.34
CA PRO A 81 14.19 14.85 4.03
C PRO A 81 12.69 14.66 4.13
N VAL A 82 11.93 15.71 3.79
CA VAL A 82 10.47 15.73 3.73
C VAL A 82 10.06 14.61 2.76
N LYS A 83 9.98 13.37 3.25
CA LYS A 83 9.48 12.22 2.51
C LYS A 83 8.00 12.52 2.36
N ARG A 84 7.67 13.06 1.17
CA ARG A 84 6.35 13.46 0.69
C ARG A 84 5.25 12.91 1.58
N GLN A 85 4.60 13.81 2.28
CA GLN A 85 3.47 13.58 3.19
C GLN A 85 2.25 12.93 2.50
N ASN A 86 2.39 12.49 1.25
CA ASN A 86 1.35 11.94 0.38
C ASN A 86 1.30 10.40 0.37
N GLU A 87 2.31 9.68 0.90
CA GLU A 87 2.21 8.21 1.07
C GLU A 87 1.28 7.82 2.23
N PHE A 88 1.16 8.67 3.25
CA PHE A 88 0.29 8.42 4.41
C PHE A 88 -1.19 8.67 4.13
N TYR A 89 -1.55 9.36 3.05
CA TYR A 89 -2.95 9.59 2.70
C TYR A 89 -3.66 8.27 2.36
N TYR A 90 -3.07 7.36 1.59
CA TYR A 90 -3.72 6.07 1.25
C TYR A 90 -4.03 5.17 2.45
N PHE A 91 -3.27 5.28 3.54
CA PHE A 91 -3.48 4.44 4.72
C PHE A 91 -4.54 5.00 5.70
N ARG A 92 -4.80 6.31 5.69
CA ARG A 92 -5.70 6.97 6.66
C ARG A 92 -7.07 7.36 6.11
N ILE A 93 -7.25 7.51 4.79
CA ILE A 93 -8.59 7.77 4.20
C ILE A 93 -9.32 6.51 3.70
N GLY A 94 -8.64 5.37 3.58
CA GLY A 94 -9.21 4.15 2.97
C GLY A 94 -9.38 2.94 3.89
N LEU A 95 -8.99 3.00 5.17
CA LEU A 95 -9.31 1.93 6.12
C LEU A 95 -10.72 2.17 6.65
N MET A 96 -11.73 1.58 5.98
CA MET A 96 -13.12 1.54 6.41
C MET A 96 -13.21 1.32 7.93
N ARG A 97 -13.50 2.39 8.69
CA ARG A 97 -14.33 2.30 9.87
C ARG A 97 -15.78 2.19 9.41
#